data_AF-A0A829Y880-F1
#
_entry.id   AF-A0A829Y880-F1
#
_cell.length_a   1.000
_cell.length_b   1.000
_cell.length_c   1.000
_cell.angle_alpha   90.00
_cell.angle_beta   90.00
_cell.angle_gamma   90.00
#
_symmetry.space_group_name_H-M   'P 1'
#
loop_
_entity.id
_entity.type
_entity.pdbx_description
1 polymer ?
#
loop_
_entity_poly.entity_id
_entity_poly.type
_entity_poly.pdbx_seq_one_letter_code
_entity_poly.pdbx_strand_id
1 'polypeptide(L)' 'MSAMPAEVKVQAVTANLKAMQALLAVATKQSAEACLLSQCGQHNEAIGTVFGLDAILEDVTALYGAVVVLHRLKAR' A
#
# COMPACT_ATOMS: atom_id res chain seq x y z
N MET A 1 17.65 -10.60 -21.91
CA MET A 1 16.44 -9.97 -21.34
C MET A 1 15.95 -8.94 -22.34
N SER A 2 14.76 -9.12 -22.92
CA SER A 2 14.14 -8.09 -23.76
C SER A 2 13.71 -6.90 -22.89
N ALA A 3 13.98 -5.68 -23.36
CA ALA A 3 13.56 -4.46 -22.67
C ALA A 3 12.03 -4.33 -22.72
N MET A 4 11.43 -3.89 -21.61
CA MET A 4 9.99 -3.62 -21.51
C MET A 4 9.63 -2.33 -22.26
N PRO A 5 8.54 -2.30 -23.06
CA PRO A 5 8.10 -1.09 -23.75
C PRO A 5 7.82 0.07 -22.78
N ALA A 6 8.15 1.30 -23.19
CA ALA A 6 8.00 2.48 -22.34
C ALA A 6 6.55 2.69 -21.85
N GLU A 7 5.56 2.44 -22.70
CA GLU A 7 4.14 2.55 -22.35
C GLU A 7 3.73 1.52 -21.28
N VAL A 8 4.17 0.26 -21.43
CA VAL A 8 3.94 -0.81 -20.44
C VAL A 8 4.56 -0.43 -19.10
N LYS A 9 5.75 0.17 -19.11
CA LYS A 9 6.42 0.65 -17.88
C LYS A 9 5.61 1.74 -17.18
N VAL A 10 5.11 2.74 -17.92
CA VAL A 10 4.29 3.82 -17.36
C VAL A 10 3.00 3.26 -16.77
N GLN A 11 2.31 2.38 -17.49
CA GLN A 11 1.09 1.73 -17.02
C GLN A 11 1.33 0.93 -15.73
N ALA A 12 2.44 0.17 -15.65
CA ALA A 12 2.81 -0.57 -14.45
C ALA A 12 3.11 0.34 -13.25
N VAL A 13 3.82 1.46 -13.46
CA VAL A 13 4.05 2.46 -12.40
C VAL A 13 2.72 3.03 -11.91
N THR A 14 1.85 3.46 -12.82
CA THR A 14 0.54 4.02 -12.45
C THR A 14 -0.33 2.99 -11.71
N ALA A 15 -0.33 1.74 -12.14
CA ALA A 15 -1.09 0.68 -11.48
C ALA A 15 -0.60 0.45 -10.04
N ASN A 16 0.72 0.35 -9.82
CA ASN A 16 1.28 0.18 -8.48
C ASN A 16 0.97 1.38 -7.58
N LEU A 17 1.08 2.61 -8.09
CA LEU A 17 0.73 3.82 -7.32
C LEU A 17 -0.75 3.84 -6.90
N LYS A 18 -1.67 3.44 -7.81
CA LYS A 18 -3.10 3.33 -7.49
C LYS A 18 -3.38 2.25 -6.45
N ALA A 19 -2.71 1.10 -6.57
CA ALA A 19 -2.85 0.02 -5.59
C ALA A 19 -2.35 0.45 -4.20
N MET A 20 -1.19 1.13 -4.13
CA MET A 20 -0.68 1.71 -2.88
C MET A 20 -1.67 2.70 -2.25
N GLN A 21 -2.22 3.60 -3.06
CA GLN A 21 -3.22 4.57 -2.57
C GLN A 21 -4.43 3.85 -1.96
N ALA A 22 -4.96 2.83 -2.64
CA ALA A 22 -6.12 2.09 -2.16
C ALA A 22 -5.83 1.37 -0.83
N LEU A 23 -4.70 0.67 -0.75
CA LEU A 23 -4.28 -0.05 0.46
C LEU A 23 -4.02 0.90 1.63
N LEU A 24 -3.33 2.01 1.40
CA LEU A 24 -3.09 3.02 2.44
C LEU A 24 -4.38 3.69 2.92
N ALA A 25 -5.37 3.87 2.05
CA ALA A 25 -6.68 4.37 2.45
C ALA A 25 -7.41 3.36 3.38
N VAL A 26 -7.31 2.05 3.11
CA VAL A 26 -7.84 1.01 4.00
C VAL A 26 -7.13 1.03 5.35
N ALA A 27 -5.79 1.05 5.34
CA ALA A 27 -4.98 1.13 6.57
C ALA A 27 -5.31 2.38 7.40
N THR A 28 -5.45 3.53 6.74
CA THR A 28 -5.83 4.79 7.39
C THR A 28 -7.20 4.65 8.07
N LYS A 29 -8.20 4.11 7.36
CA LYS A 29 -9.53 3.90 7.91
C LYS A 29 -9.51 2.98 9.14
N GLN A 30 -8.83 1.84 9.07
CA GLN A 30 -8.73 0.89 10.17
C GLN A 30 -8.04 1.51 11.40
N SER A 31 -6.92 2.23 11.18
CA SER A 31 -6.22 2.91 12.26
C SER A 31 -7.08 3.99 12.94
N ALA A 32 -7.87 4.74 12.14
CA ALA A 32 -8.80 5.74 12.68
C ALA A 32 -9.92 5.08 13.52
N GLU A 33 -10.50 3.98 13.05
CA GLU A 33 -11.52 3.23 13.79
C GLU A 33 -10.96 2.67 15.10
N ALA A 34 -9.75 2.10 15.10
CA ALA A 34 -9.08 1.65 16.31
C ALA A 34 -8.85 2.78 17.32
N CYS A 35 -8.45 3.96 16.85
CA CYS A 35 -8.32 5.14 17.71
C CYS A 35 -9.66 5.53 18.36
N LEU A 36 -10.76 5.53 17.61
CA LEU A 36 -12.10 5.84 18.14
C LEU A 36 -12.54 4.81 19.19
N LEU A 37 -12.40 3.51 18.91
CA LEU A 37 -12.71 2.43 19.86
C LEU A 37 -11.91 2.58 21.15
N SER A 38 -10.61 2.91 21.04
CA SER A 38 -9.76 3.12 22.21
C SER A 38 -10.21 4.34 23.03
N GLN A 39 -10.64 5.43 22.39
CA GLN A 39 -11.18 6.61 23.09
C GLN A 39 -12.49 6.31 23.82
N CYS A 40 -13.27 5.35 23.33
CA CYS A 40 -14.47 4.83 23.98
C CYS A 40 -14.18 3.79 25.08
N GLY A 41 -12.90 3.51 25.38
CA GLY A 41 -12.50 2.50 26.36
C GLY A 41 -12.58 1.05 25.86
N GLN A 42 -12.91 0.83 24.58
CA GLN A 42 -13.04 -0.49 23.95
C GLN A 42 -11.67 -0.98 23.45
N HIS A 43 -10.68 -1.09 24.34
CA HIS A 43 -9.29 -1.34 23.96
C HIS A 43 -9.06 -2.69 23.26
N ASN A 44 -9.77 -3.76 23.68
CA ASN A 44 -9.64 -5.07 23.03
C ASN A 44 -10.15 -5.05 21.58
N GLU A 45 -11.26 -4.36 21.33
CA GLU A 45 -11.80 -4.17 19.99
C GLU A 45 -10.85 -3.30 19.15
N ALA A 46 -10.31 -2.22 19.73
CA ALA A 46 -9.33 -1.38 19.06
C ALA A 46 -8.08 -2.16 18.60
N ILE A 47 -7.55 -3.05 19.45
CA ILE A 47 -6.42 -3.93 19.10
C ILE A 47 -6.83 -4.90 17.99
N GLY A 48 -8.02 -5.50 18.07
CA GLY A 48 -8.54 -6.39 17.04
C GLY A 48 -8.69 -5.69 15.67
N THR A 49 -9.10 -4.43 15.65
CA THR A 49 -9.28 -3.64 14.42
C THR A 49 -7.98 -3.39 13.66
N VAL A 50 -6.82 -3.38 14.33
CA VAL A 50 -5.52 -3.22 13.67
C VAL A 50 -4.86 -4.55 13.29
N PHE A 51 -5.49 -5.70 13.52
CA PHE A 51 -4.99 -6.98 13.03
C PHE A 51 -5.02 -7.04 11.50
N GLY A 52 -3.94 -7.53 10.90
CA GLY A 52 -3.76 -7.58 9.45
C GLY A 52 -3.27 -6.27 8.82
N LEU A 53 -3.10 -5.21 9.62
CA LEU A 53 -2.52 -3.95 9.14
C LEU A 53 -1.07 -4.14 8.69
N ASP A 54 -0.35 -5.05 9.32
CA ASP A 54 0.99 -5.51 8.94
C ASP A 54 1.03 -6.04 7.50
N ALA A 55 0.11 -6.93 7.13
CA ALA A 55 0.03 -7.47 5.76
C ALA A 55 -0.22 -6.36 4.73
N ILE A 56 -1.10 -5.39 5.05
CA ILE A 56 -1.35 -4.23 4.18
C ILE A 56 -0.07 -3.39 4.01
N LEU A 57 0.69 -3.17 5.09
CA LEU A 57 1.93 -2.40 5.05
C LEU A 57 3.04 -3.13 4.28
N GLU A 58 3.11 -4.45 4.39
CA GLU A 58 4.03 -5.28 3.59
C GLU A 58 3.72 -5.15 2.09
N ASP A 59 2.45 -5.28 1.70
CA ASP A 59 2.01 -5.11 0.30
C ASP A 59 2.33 -3.70 -0.23
N VAL A 60 2.05 -2.66 0.56
CA VAL A 60 2.38 -1.26 0.19
C VAL A 60 3.90 -1.10 0.00
N THR A 61 4.70 -1.72 0.87
CA THR A 61 6.18 -1.67 0.78
C THR A 61 6.67 -2.38 -0.48
N ALA A 62 6.09 -3.53 -0.82
CA ALA A 62 6.42 -4.26 -2.04
C ALA A 62 6.08 -3.44 -3.30
N LEU A 63 4.89 -2.83 -3.33
CA LEU A 63 4.45 -1.97 -4.43
C LEU A 63 5.34 -0.72 -4.57
N TYR A 64 5.75 -0.10 -3.46
CA TYR A 64 6.72 0.99 -3.47
C TYR A 64 8.05 0.54 -4.10
N GLY A 65 8.57 -0.61 -3.67
CA GLY A 65 9.78 -1.21 -4.24
C GLY A 65 9.66 -1.41 -5.74
N ALA A 66 8.53 -1.94 -6.22
CA ALA A 66 8.24 -2.12 -7.63
C ALA A 66 8.25 -0.78 -8.40
N VAL A 67 7.60 0.27 -7.88
CA VAL A 67 7.61 1.62 -8.49
C VAL A 67 9.04 2.14 -8.62
N VAL A 68 9.86 2.04 -7.58
CA VAL A 68 11.25 2.52 -7.59
C VAL A 68 12.09 1.75 -8.63
N VAL A 69 11.96 0.42 -8.68
CA VAL A 69 12.65 -0.41 -9.67
C VAL A 69 12.22 -0.02 -11.08
N LEU A 70 10.91 0.06 -11.35
CA LEU A 70 10.36 0.43 -12.66
C LEU A 70 10.81 1.83 -13.09
N HIS A 71 10.88 2.79 -12.17
CA HIS A 71 11.36 4.14 -12.48
C HIS A 71 12.85 4.13 -12.89
N ARG A 72 13.68 3.32 -12.21
CA ARG A 72 15.12 3.20 -12.47
C ARG A 72 15.43 2.41 -13.74
N LEU A 73 14.52 1.58 -14.23
CA LEU A 73 14.67 0.94 -15.53
C LEU A 73 14.69 2.00 -16.63
N LYS A 74 15.85 2.15 -17.30
CA LYS A 74 15.96 2.99 -18.50
C LYS A 74 14.95 2.46 -19.53
N ALA A 75 13.98 3.30 -19.88
CA ALA A 75 13.27 3.09 -21.14
C ALA A 75 14.29 3.34 -22.24
N ARG A 76 14.52 2.35 -23.11
CA ARG A 76 15.23 2.55 -24.36
C ARG A 76 14.22 2.73 -25.46
#